data_AF-A0A4P5VI73-F1
#
_entry.id   AF-A0A4P5VI73-F1
#
_cell.length_a   1.000
_cell.length_b   1.000
_cell.length_c   1.000
_cell.angle_alpha   90.00
_cell.angle_beta   90.00
_cell.angle_gamma   90.00
#
_symmetry.space_group_name_H-M   'P 1'
#
loop_
_entity.id
_entity.type
_entity.pdbx_description
1 polymer ?
#
loop_
_entity_poly.entity_id
_entity_poly.type
_entity_poly.pdbx_seq_one_letter_code
_entity_poly.pdbx_strand_id
1 'polypeptide(L)'
;MSLTPWVLGLAGLTSAAALLRLWQRRDRAYQDAASVARAYDRWTEDALLENLWGDHVHLGHYGSPPRPRDFRAAKVDLVHALVRWSHLDALPPGSRVLDVGCGIGGSARILARDYGFTVLGISISAAQVARAKALTPPELAGQCRFAVMDALALELPDGGFDGVWSVEAGPHMPDKQRYADELLRVLGPGGRLAVADWNQRDAADGATTPLERWVVRQLLNQWAHPAFSSIRSLRANLEASPHAAGLRVETDDWTTATLPSWLDSIAEGVRRPGAVLGLGPAAVLQGVREIPTLLLMDWAFRRGLMQFGVFRGRKGG
;
A
#
# COMPACT_ATOMS: atom_id res chain seq x y z
N MET A 1 -24.74 -44.70 -11.30
CA MET A 1 -23.46 -44.52 -12.01
C MET A 1 -22.58 -43.60 -11.17
N SER A 2 -21.67 -44.15 -10.39
CA SER A 2 -20.72 -43.37 -9.57
C SER A 2 -19.59 -42.86 -10.46
N LEU A 3 -19.47 -41.54 -10.62
CA LEU A 3 -18.32 -40.94 -11.28
C LEU A 3 -17.06 -41.27 -10.47
N THR A 4 -16.09 -41.93 -11.10
CA THR A 4 -14.83 -42.33 -10.47
C THR A 4 -14.05 -41.11 -9.95
N PRO A 5 -13.37 -41.18 -8.79
CA PRO A 5 -12.62 -40.07 -8.18
C PRO A 5 -11.66 -39.34 -9.13
N TRP A 6 -11.10 -40.05 -10.11
CA TRP A 6 -10.22 -39.52 -11.14
C TRP A 6 -10.91 -38.55 -12.12
N VAL A 7 -12.18 -38.78 -12.46
CA VAL A 7 -12.95 -37.89 -13.35
C VAL A 7 -13.29 -36.59 -12.64
N LEU A 8 -13.60 -36.65 -11.33
CA LEU A 8 -13.76 -35.47 -10.48
C LEU A 8 -12.42 -34.72 -10.30
N GLY A 9 -11.30 -35.43 -10.18
CA GLY A 9 -9.96 -34.84 -10.10
C GLY A 9 -9.51 -34.15 -11.40
N LEU A 10 -9.74 -34.77 -12.56
CA LEU A 10 -9.45 -34.20 -13.88
C LEU A 10 -10.36 -33.02 -14.22
N ALA A 11 -11.66 -33.09 -13.91
CA ALA A 11 -12.58 -31.97 -14.04
C ALA A 11 -12.19 -30.81 -13.12
N GLY A 12 -11.76 -31.09 -11.88
CA GLY A 12 -11.25 -30.07 -10.96
C GLY A 12 -9.98 -29.38 -11.47
N LEU A 13 -9.03 -30.14 -12.05
CA LEU A 13 -7.79 -29.59 -12.61
C LEU A 13 -8.03 -28.76 -13.89
N THR A 14 -8.94 -29.18 -14.77
CA THR A 14 -9.27 -28.41 -15.98
C THR A 14 -10.06 -27.15 -15.63
N SER A 15 -10.96 -27.20 -14.66
CA SER A 15 -11.64 -26.01 -14.12
C SER A 15 -10.67 -25.04 -13.45
N ALA A 16 -9.72 -25.52 -12.65
CA ALA A 16 -8.68 -24.68 -12.04
C ALA A 16 -7.76 -24.05 -13.10
N ALA A 17 -7.36 -24.80 -14.12
CA ALA A 17 -6.56 -24.27 -15.23
C ALA A 17 -7.32 -23.24 -16.09
N ALA A 18 -8.63 -23.44 -16.30
CA ALA A 18 -9.48 -22.48 -17.00
C ALA A 18 -9.68 -21.19 -16.18
N LEU A 19 -9.91 -21.31 -14.87
CA LEU A 19 -10.01 -20.17 -13.95
C LEU A 19 -8.68 -19.41 -13.87
N LEU A 20 -7.55 -20.11 -13.80
CA LEU A 20 -6.21 -19.51 -13.83
C LEU A 20 -5.96 -18.79 -15.16
N ARG A 21 -6.32 -19.39 -16.30
CA ARG A 21 -6.24 -18.74 -17.62
C ARG A 21 -7.13 -17.50 -17.72
N LEU A 22 -8.33 -17.54 -17.14
CA LEU A 22 -9.25 -16.40 -17.13
C LEU A 22 -8.73 -15.26 -16.24
N TRP A 23 -8.13 -15.59 -15.10
CA TRP A 23 -7.44 -14.65 -14.21
C TRP A 23 -6.21 -14.02 -14.87
N GLN A 24 -5.39 -14.82 -15.58
CA GLN A 24 -4.22 -14.34 -16.33
C GLN A 24 -4.59 -13.45 -17.54
N ARG A 25 -5.77 -13.68 -18.15
CA ARG A 25 -6.21 -12.95 -19.36
C ARG A 25 -6.73 -11.54 -19.08
N ARG A 26 -6.96 -11.16 -17.83
CA ARG A 26 -7.30 -9.78 -17.50
C ARG A 26 -6.05 -8.97 -17.31
N ASP A 27 -5.68 -8.28 -18.37
CA ASP A 27 -4.55 -7.36 -18.37
C ASP A 27 -4.93 -6.07 -17.63
N ARG A 28 -4.50 -5.99 -16.37
CA ARG A 28 -4.51 -4.78 -15.55
C ARG A 28 -3.11 -4.12 -15.56
N ALA A 29 -2.25 -4.48 -16.51
CA ALA A 29 -0.90 -3.91 -16.58
C ALA A 29 -0.93 -2.39 -16.55
N TYR A 30 0.04 -1.85 -15.82
CA TYR A 30 0.32 -0.44 -15.82
C TYR A 30 0.56 0.06 -17.25
N GLN A 31 -0.13 1.13 -17.64
CA GLN A 31 0.09 1.82 -18.91
C GLN A 31 0.63 3.23 -18.66
N ASP A 32 -0.06 3.95 -17.77
CA ASP A 32 0.23 5.32 -17.36
C ASP A 32 -0.37 5.59 -15.98
N ALA A 33 -0.06 6.77 -15.41
CA ALA A 33 -0.61 7.18 -14.12
C ALA A 33 -2.16 7.23 -14.10
N ALA A 34 -2.79 7.55 -15.25
CA ALA A 34 -4.24 7.55 -15.38
C ALA A 34 -4.85 6.14 -15.30
N SER A 35 -4.13 5.09 -15.72
CA SER A 35 -4.56 3.69 -15.59
C SER A 35 -4.62 3.25 -14.13
N VAL A 36 -3.68 3.73 -13.30
CA VAL A 36 -3.69 3.54 -11.85
C VAL A 36 -4.87 4.29 -11.22
N ALA A 37 -5.08 5.56 -11.59
CA ALA A 37 -6.22 6.35 -11.12
C ALA A 37 -7.55 5.65 -11.44
N ARG A 38 -7.76 5.19 -12.68
CA ARG A 38 -8.96 4.43 -13.11
C ARG A 38 -9.13 3.10 -12.35
N ALA A 39 -8.05 2.46 -11.93
CA ALA A 39 -8.15 1.25 -11.11
C ALA A 39 -8.68 1.58 -9.70
N TYR A 40 -8.11 2.60 -9.05
CA TYR A 40 -8.54 3.05 -7.73
C TYR A 40 -9.92 3.69 -7.73
N ASP A 41 -10.28 4.45 -8.76
CA ASP A 41 -11.62 5.03 -8.89
C ASP A 41 -12.67 3.92 -8.91
N ARG A 42 -12.49 2.89 -9.78
CA ARG A 42 -13.39 1.73 -9.82
C ARG A 42 -13.45 1.00 -8.48
N TRP A 43 -12.30 0.72 -7.86
CA TRP A 43 -12.28 0.03 -6.57
C TRP A 43 -12.96 0.81 -5.45
N THR A 44 -12.89 2.15 -5.50
CA THR A 44 -13.53 3.04 -4.52
C THR A 44 -15.04 3.11 -4.77
N GLU A 45 -15.46 3.23 -6.02
CA GLU A 45 -16.87 3.24 -6.43
C GLU A 45 -17.57 1.91 -6.12
N ASP A 46 -16.88 0.78 -6.32
CA ASP A 46 -17.39 -0.55 -6.01
C ASP A 46 -17.58 -0.78 -4.50
N ALA A 47 -17.06 0.11 -3.64
CA ALA A 47 -17.09 0.09 -2.17
C ALA A 47 -16.56 -1.20 -1.50
N LEU A 48 -16.13 -2.19 -2.28
CA LEU A 48 -15.75 -3.52 -1.82
C LEU A 48 -14.50 -3.47 -0.94
N LEU A 49 -13.48 -2.71 -1.36
CA LEU A 49 -12.27 -2.55 -0.57
C LEU A 49 -12.59 -1.84 0.74
N GLU A 50 -13.30 -0.71 0.72
CA GLU A 50 -13.68 -0.01 1.97
C GLU A 50 -14.48 -0.92 2.93
N ASN A 51 -15.44 -1.67 2.39
CA ASN A 51 -16.29 -2.56 3.19
C ASN A 51 -15.55 -3.77 3.78
N LEU A 52 -14.45 -4.23 3.17
CA LEU A 52 -13.63 -5.32 3.70
C LEU A 52 -12.45 -4.81 4.52
N TRP A 53 -11.69 -3.89 3.95
CA TRP A 53 -10.41 -3.39 4.45
C TRP A 53 -10.55 -2.20 5.40
N GLY A 54 -11.73 -1.58 5.49
CA GLY A 54 -11.99 -0.39 6.30
C GLY A 54 -11.37 0.88 5.69
N ASP A 55 -11.10 1.85 6.54
CA ASP A 55 -10.56 3.17 6.18
C ASP A 55 -9.12 3.15 5.63
N HIS A 56 -8.47 1.99 5.66
CA HIS A 56 -7.05 1.81 5.37
C HIS A 56 -6.85 0.85 4.19
N VAL A 57 -6.28 1.37 3.10
CA VAL A 57 -5.91 0.59 1.91
C VAL A 57 -4.42 0.23 1.98
N HIS A 58 -4.03 -0.41 3.08
CA HIS A 58 -2.69 -0.95 3.31
C HIS A 58 -2.75 -2.19 4.23
N LEU A 59 -1.63 -2.92 4.36
CA LEU A 59 -1.48 -4.07 5.26
C LEU A 59 -1.58 -3.68 6.74
N GLY A 60 -1.75 -4.67 7.61
CA GLY A 60 -1.72 -4.50 9.07
C GLY A 60 -0.39 -4.94 9.68
N HIS A 61 -0.10 -4.47 10.90
CA HIS A 61 1.08 -4.84 11.68
C HIS A 61 0.67 -5.67 12.91
N TYR A 62 1.11 -6.92 12.95
CA TYR A 62 0.72 -7.93 13.95
C TYR A 62 1.76 -8.13 15.06
N GLY A 63 2.85 -7.35 15.05
CA GLY A 63 3.97 -7.50 15.98
C GLY A 63 5.04 -8.47 15.49
N SER A 64 6.16 -8.53 16.22
CA SER A 64 7.23 -9.51 15.99
C SER A 64 7.62 -10.15 17.33
N PRO A 65 7.24 -11.42 17.60
CA PRO A 65 6.50 -12.32 16.72
C PRO A 65 5.03 -11.90 16.51
N PRO A 66 4.40 -12.27 15.38
CA PRO A 66 3.01 -11.92 15.08
C PRO A 66 2.02 -12.53 16.08
N ARG A 67 0.98 -11.77 16.44
CA ARG A 67 -0.12 -12.23 17.30
C ARG A 67 -1.47 -12.03 16.61
N PRO A 68 -2.48 -12.88 16.89
CA PRO A 68 -3.82 -12.70 16.35
C PRO A 68 -4.39 -11.31 16.68
N ARG A 69 -4.94 -10.65 15.65
CA ARG A 69 -5.52 -9.31 15.74
C ARG A 69 -6.62 -9.18 14.69
N ASP A 70 -7.66 -8.39 14.96
CA ASP A 70 -8.62 -8.01 13.92
C ASP A 70 -7.88 -7.26 12.80
N PHE A 71 -8.21 -7.54 11.53
CA PHE A 71 -7.47 -7.00 10.39
C PHE A 71 -7.49 -5.47 10.35
N ARG A 72 -8.65 -4.86 10.63
CA ARG A 72 -8.77 -3.40 10.62
C ARG A 72 -8.01 -2.79 11.79
N ALA A 73 -8.05 -3.42 12.97
CA ALA A 73 -7.23 -3.01 14.11
C ALA A 73 -5.72 -3.14 13.82
N ALA A 74 -5.28 -4.20 13.13
CA ALA A 74 -3.88 -4.37 12.76
C ALA A 74 -3.40 -3.27 11.80
N LYS A 75 -4.26 -2.72 10.94
CA LYS A 75 -3.93 -1.57 10.08
C LYS A 75 -3.73 -0.29 10.88
N VAL A 76 -4.59 -0.03 11.86
CA VAL A 76 -4.40 1.06 12.82
C VAL A 76 -3.07 0.87 13.57
N ASP A 77 -2.78 -0.37 14.00
CA ASP A 77 -1.52 -0.71 14.67
C ASP A 77 -0.29 -0.45 13.77
N LEU A 78 -0.40 -0.66 12.44
CA LEU A 78 0.66 -0.32 11.49
C LEU A 78 0.96 1.18 11.48
N VAL A 79 -0.08 2.02 11.46
CA VAL A 79 0.10 3.49 11.48
C VAL A 79 0.84 3.91 12.75
N HIS A 80 0.40 3.44 13.92
CA HIS A 80 1.07 3.80 15.16
C HIS A 80 2.48 3.20 15.29
N ALA A 81 2.71 1.99 14.77
CA ALA A 81 4.04 1.40 14.73
C ALA A 81 5.00 2.24 13.88
N LEU A 82 4.58 2.64 12.67
CA LEU A 82 5.41 3.42 11.76
C LEU A 82 5.66 4.84 12.29
N VAL A 83 4.69 5.48 12.93
CA VAL A 83 4.91 6.77 13.61
C VAL A 83 6.02 6.67 14.66
N ARG A 84 5.92 5.69 15.58
CA ARG A 84 6.94 5.50 16.63
C ARG A 84 8.30 5.12 16.05
N TRP A 85 8.32 4.21 15.07
CA TRP A 85 9.56 3.75 14.46
C TRP A 85 10.22 4.87 13.64
N SER A 86 9.47 5.71 12.94
CA SER A 86 10.03 6.86 12.20
C SER A 86 10.34 8.07 13.09
N HIS A 87 9.97 8.04 14.37
CA HIS A 87 10.02 9.16 15.30
C HIS A 87 9.17 10.36 14.87
N LEU A 88 8.11 10.15 14.08
CA LEU A 88 7.22 11.23 13.66
C LEU A 88 6.53 11.88 14.87
N ASP A 89 6.28 11.10 15.93
CA ASP A 89 5.75 11.53 17.23
C ASP A 89 6.69 12.45 18.03
N ALA A 90 7.93 12.62 17.60
CA ALA A 90 8.82 13.63 18.15
C ALA A 90 8.61 15.04 17.56
N LEU A 91 7.74 15.18 16.54
CA LEU A 91 7.30 16.48 16.05
C LEU A 91 6.26 17.09 17.00
N PRO A 92 6.25 18.42 17.20
CA PRO A 92 5.25 19.06 18.03
C PRO A 92 3.84 18.96 17.42
N PRO A 93 2.78 18.95 18.24
CA PRO A 93 1.42 19.16 17.75
C PRO A 93 1.33 20.44 16.91
N GLY A 94 0.54 20.40 15.84
CA GLY A 94 0.43 21.46 14.85
C GLY A 94 1.41 21.34 13.68
N SER A 95 2.42 20.46 13.76
CA SER A 95 3.33 20.21 12.64
C SER A 95 2.59 19.79 11.36
N ARG A 96 3.11 20.27 10.22
CA ARG A 96 2.55 20.02 8.89
C ARG A 96 3.06 18.70 8.35
N VAL A 97 2.17 17.76 8.06
CA VAL A 97 2.51 16.45 7.51
C VAL A 97 1.86 16.25 6.15
N LEU A 98 2.63 15.81 5.17
CA LEU A 98 2.12 15.37 3.86
C LEU A 98 1.95 13.85 3.88
N ASP A 99 0.73 13.37 3.60
CA ASP A 99 0.44 11.94 3.38
C ASP A 99 0.34 11.67 1.87
N VAL A 100 1.40 11.09 1.30
CA VAL A 100 1.53 10.79 -0.13
C VAL A 100 0.96 9.42 -0.43
N GLY A 101 -0.14 9.40 -1.19
CA GLY A 101 -0.91 8.17 -1.46
C GLY A 101 -1.93 7.88 -0.36
N CYS A 102 -2.69 8.90 0.06
CA CYS A 102 -3.53 8.84 1.27
C CYS A 102 -4.71 7.87 1.20
N GLY A 103 -5.01 7.29 0.03
CA GLY A 103 -6.21 6.50 -0.21
C GLY A 103 -7.46 7.26 0.21
N ILE A 104 -8.34 6.61 0.97
CA ILE A 104 -9.56 7.21 1.55
C ILE A 104 -9.31 7.92 2.90
N GLY A 105 -8.05 8.19 3.24
CA GLY A 105 -7.65 9.11 4.32
C GLY A 105 -7.58 8.52 5.73
N GLY A 106 -7.63 7.20 5.91
CA GLY A 106 -7.57 6.57 7.25
C GLY A 106 -6.32 6.98 8.04
N SER A 107 -5.14 6.86 7.43
CA SER A 107 -3.87 7.23 8.07
C SER A 107 -3.79 8.73 8.37
N ALA A 108 -4.16 9.57 7.40
CA ALA A 108 -4.24 11.02 7.60
C ALA A 108 -5.12 11.43 8.81
N ARG A 109 -6.29 10.79 8.98
CA ARG A 109 -7.18 11.06 10.12
C ARG A 109 -6.56 10.62 11.45
N ILE A 110 -5.85 9.49 11.50
CA ILE A 110 -5.11 9.06 12.70
C ILE A 110 -4.00 10.06 13.04
N LEU A 111 -3.21 10.46 12.05
CA LEU A 111 -2.12 11.43 12.22
C LEU A 111 -2.63 12.78 12.76
N ALA A 112 -3.77 13.26 12.24
CA ALA A 112 -4.40 14.48 12.73
C ALA A 112 -4.95 14.32 14.15
N ARG A 113 -5.78 13.30 14.38
CA ARG A 113 -6.51 13.11 15.65
C ARG A 113 -5.60 12.73 16.81
N ASP A 114 -4.71 11.77 16.61
CA ASP A 114 -3.99 11.12 17.71
C ASP A 114 -2.63 11.75 17.98
N TYR A 115 -2.05 12.45 16.99
CA TYR A 115 -0.76 13.14 17.11
C TYR A 115 -0.86 14.66 16.94
N GLY A 116 -2.05 15.19 16.65
CA GLY A 116 -2.30 16.62 16.56
C GLY A 116 -1.68 17.30 15.34
N PHE A 117 -1.35 16.56 14.28
CA PHE A 117 -0.74 17.12 13.07
C PHE A 117 -1.74 17.83 12.16
N THR A 118 -1.25 18.82 11.40
CA THR A 118 -1.98 19.36 10.25
C THR A 118 -1.60 18.57 9.02
N VAL A 119 -2.49 17.68 8.57
CA VAL A 119 -2.24 16.71 7.50
C VAL A 119 -2.86 17.17 6.17
N LEU A 120 -2.05 17.16 5.13
CA LEU A 120 -2.52 17.18 3.74
C LEU A 120 -2.34 15.77 3.16
N GLY A 121 -3.43 15.08 2.88
CA GLY A 121 -3.40 13.82 2.12
C GLY A 121 -3.53 14.06 0.62
N ILE A 122 -2.71 13.40 -0.18
CA ILE A 122 -2.83 13.45 -1.64
C ILE A 122 -3.03 12.07 -2.25
N SER A 123 -3.81 12.01 -3.32
CA SER A 123 -3.92 10.84 -4.20
C SER A 123 -4.12 11.29 -5.62
N ILE A 124 -3.72 10.46 -6.59
CA ILE A 124 -4.04 10.70 -8.01
C ILE A 124 -5.51 10.38 -8.34
N SER A 125 -6.20 9.63 -7.48
CA SER A 125 -7.61 9.26 -7.64
C SER A 125 -8.55 10.34 -7.09
N ALA A 126 -9.38 10.91 -7.96
CA ALA A 126 -10.39 11.88 -7.57
C ALA A 126 -11.48 11.25 -6.68
N ALA A 127 -11.85 9.98 -6.94
CA ALA A 127 -12.83 9.26 -6.12
C ALA A 127 -12.31 9.04 -4.69
N GLN A 128 -11.04 8.66 -4.53
CA GLN A 128 -10.42 8.50 -3.22
C GLN A 128 -10.39 9.82 -2.44
N VAL A 129 -10.01 10.92 -3.08
CA VAL A 129 -10.00 12.25 -2.44
C VAL A 129 -11.41 12.69 -2.04
N ALA A 130 -12.42 12.47 -2.91
CA ALA A 130 -13.81 12.77 -2.58
C ALA A 130 -14.30 11.92 -1.40
N ARG A 131 -13.96 10.62 -1.39
CA ARG A 131 -14.32 9.72 -0.29
C ARG A 131 -13.60 10.07 1.00
N ALA A 132 -12.32 10.42 0.95
CA ALA A 132 -11.55 10.87 2.11
C ALA A 132 -12.16 12.12 2.75
N LYS A 133 -12.58 13.10 1.94
CA LYS A 133 -13.31 14.29 2.42
C LYS A 133 -14.63 13.91 3.08
N ALA A 134 -15.42 13.02 2.46
CA ALA A 134 -16.71 12.59 3.00
C ALA A 134 -16.61 11.79 4.31
N LEU A 135 -15.55 10.98 4.46
CA LEU A 135 -15.28 10.19 5.66
C LEU A 135 -14.62 11.02 6.78
N THR A 136 -14.17 12.24 6.49
CA THR A 136 -13.49 13.08 7.49
C THR A 136 -14.50 13.81 8.34
N PRO A 137 -14.51 13.57 9.67
CA PRO A 137 -15.44 14.25 10.57
C PRO A 137 -15.24 15.78 10.58
N PRO A 138 -16.31 16.58 10.79
CA PRO A 138 -16.22 18.04 10.79
C PRO A 138 -15.18 18.61 11.77
N GLU A 139 -14.97 17.96 12.92
CA GLU A 139 -13.97 18.37 13.92
C GLU A 139 -12.52 18.26 13.43
N LEU A 140 -12.26 17.40 12.44
CA LEU A 140 -10.94 17.26 11.82
C LEU A 140 -10.78 18.09 10.54
N ALA A 141 -11.83 18.72 10.00
CA ALA A 141 -11.77 19.42 8.72
C ALA A 141 -10.74 20.59 8.70
N GLY A 142 -10.46 21.17 9.86
CA GLY A 142 -9.42 22.20 10.02
C GLY A 142 -7.99 21.65 9.98
N GLN A 143 -7.80 20.38 10.34
CA GLN A 143 -6.49 19.74 10.52
C GLN A 143 -6.18 18.68 9.45
N CYS A 144 -7.18 18.11 8.78
CA CYS A 144 -7.02 17.03 7.83
C CYS A 144 -7.69 17.39 6.50
N ARG A 145 -6.90 17.66 5.47
CA ARG A 145 -7.35 18.09 4.14
C ARG A 145 -6.86 17.13 3.07
N PHE A 146 -7.55 17.12 1.91
CA PHE A 146 -7.23 16.22 0.81
C PHE A 146 -7.25 16.92 -0.54
N ALA A 147 -6.28 16.57 -1.40
CA ALA A 147 -6.16 17.11 -2.75
C ALA A 147 -5.82 16.02 -3.77
N VAL A 148 -6.29 16.20 -5.01
CA VAL A 148 -5.85 15.37 -6.13
C VAL A 148 -4.50 15.89 -6.60
N MET A 149 -3.47 15.05 -6.60
CA MET A 149 -2.10 15.47 -6.96
C MET A 149 -1.26 14.26 -7.39
N ASP A 150 -0.35 14.48 -8.33
CA ASP A 150 0.66 13.50 -8.74
C ASP A 150 1.88 13.58 -7.81
N ALA A 151 2.26 12.46 -7.21
CA ALA A 151 3.42 12.36 -6.33
C ALA A 151 4.76 12.59 -7.05
N LEU A 152 4.81 12.50 -8.38
CA LEU A 152 6.00 12.79 -9.18
C LEU A 152 6.13 14.27 -9.58
N ALA A 153 5.09 15.07 -9.33
CA ALA A 153 5.02 16.48 -9.68
C ALA A 153 4.16 17.24 -8.64
N LEU A 154 4.64 17.29 -7.39
CA LEU A 154 3.91 17.93 -6.30
C LEU A 154 3.87 19.45 -6.53
N GLU A 155 2.66 19.99 -6.66
CA GLU A 155 2.41 21.44 -6.72
C GLU A 155 2.44 22.05 -5.30
N LEU A 156 3.52 21.79 -4.57
CA LEU A 156 3.73 22.16 -3.17
C LEU A 156 5.10 22.85 -3.02
N PRO A 157 5.24 23.80 -2.08
CA PRO A 157 6.50 24.52 -1.88
C PRO A 157 7.60 23.62 -1.31
N ASP A 158 8.83 23.92 -1.71
CA ASP A 158 10.04 23.33 -1.12
C ASP A 158 10.07 23.56 0.39
N GLY A 159 10.40 22.52 1.16
CA GLY A 159 10.47 22.59 2.61
C GLY A 159 9.15 22.96 3.30
N GLY A 160 8.01 22.76 2.63
CA GLY A 160 6.69 23.11 3.13
C GLY A 160 6.15 22.22 4.27
N PHE A 161 6.81 21.11 4.59
CA PHE A 161 6.29 20.13 5.56
C PHE A 161 7.33 19.72 6.60
N ASP A 162 6.89 19.55 7.85
CA ASP A 162 7.73 19.08 8.96
C ASP A 162 7.84 17.55 8.95
N GLY A 163 6.86 16.88 8.35
CA GLY A 163 6.85 15.44 8.14
C GLY A 163 6.34 15.04 6.76
N VAL A 164 6.91 13.98 6.20
CA VAL A 164 6.40 13.33 4.99
C VAL A 164 6.14 11.86 5.30
N TRP A 165 4.92 11.44 5.06
CA TRP A 165 4.38 10.12 5.29
C TRP A 165 3.98 9.49 3.95
N SER A 166 4.37 8.26 3.68
CA SER A 166 3.90 7.53 2.51
C SER A 166 3.84 6.03 2.79
N VAL A 167 2.66 5.43 2.65
CA VAL A 167 2.45 4.02 2.96
C VAL A 167 1.82 3.33 1.75
N GLU A 168 2.55 2.34 1.21
CA GLU A 168 2.18 1.49 0.08
C GLU A 168 1.90 2.25 -1.22
N ALA A 169 2.40 3.48 -1.33
CA ALA A 169 2.27 4.29 -2.54
C ALA A 169 3.42 4.05 -3.53
N GLY A 170 4.62 3.74 -3.03
CA GLY A 170 5.84 3.63 -3.83
C GLY A 170 5.74 2.63 -4.98
N PRO A 171 5.11 1.44 -4.84
CA PRO A 171 4.92 0.50 -5.95
C PRO A 171 4.25 1.11 -7.19
N HIS A 172 3.39 2.12 -7.03
CA HIS A 172 2.70 2.81 -8.13
C HIS A 172 3.58 3.80 -8.90
N MET A 173 4.76 4.15 -8.38
CA MET A 173 5.64 5.16 -8.99
C MET A 173 6.51 4.53 -10.10
N PRO A 174 6.39 4.94 -11.37
CA PRO A 174 7.29 4.45 -12.42
C PRO A 174 8.71 4.96 -12.23
N ASP A 175 8.86 6.23 -11.89
CA ASP A 175 10.15 6.88 -11.61
C ASP A 175 10.37 6.96 -10.10
N LYS A 176 11.12 5.99 -9.57
CA LYS A 176 11.43 5.89 -8.14
C LYS A 176 12.38 7.00 -7.67
N GLN A 177 13.23 7.54 -8.56
CA GLN A 177 14.15 8.60 -8.20
C GLN A 177 13.37 9.92 -8.10
N ARG A 178 12.54 10.24 -9.10
CA ARG A 178 11.68 11.42 -9.08
C ARG A 178 10.73 11.42 -7.88
N TYR A 179 10.17 10.26 -7.55
CA TYR A 179 9.37 10.08 -6.34
C TYR A 179 10.16 10.45 -5.08
N ALA A 180 11.36 9.89 -4.90
CA ALA A 180 12.23 10.21 -3.77
C ALA A 180 12.60 11.70 -3.73
N ASP A 181 12.87 12.30 -4.89
CA ASP A 181 13.19 13.72 -5.00
C ASP A 181 12.04 14.62 -4.56
N GLU A 182 10.81 14.33 -4.99
CA GLU A 182 9.63 15.11 -4.59
C GLU A 182 9.32 14.96 -3.09
N LEU A 183 9.42 13.74 -2.53
CA LEU A 183 9.27 13.53 -1.08
C LEU A 183 10.26 14.39 -0.27
N LEU A 184 11.52 14.43 -0.70
CA LEU A 184 12.56 15.16 0.02
C LEU A 184 12.59 16.64 -0.30
N ARG A 185 12.13 17.08 -1.48
CA ARG A 185 11.99 18.49 -1.84
C ARG A 185 11.01 19.20 -0.92
N VAL A 186 9.83 18.62 -0.72
CA VAL A 186 8.78 19.22 0.12
C VAL A 186 9.04 19.07 1.62
N LEU A 187 9.92 18.14 2.02
CA LEU A 187 10.35 17.99 3.41
C LEU A 187 11.25 19.16 3.84
N GLY A 188 10.88 19.83 4.93
CA GLY A 188 11.59 20.98 5.49
C GLY A 188 12.87 20.61 6.23
N PRO A 189 13.73 21.59 6.52
CA PRO A 189 14.92 21.39 7.34
C PRO A 189 14.57 20.81 8.71
N GLY A 190 15.31 19.79 9.15
CA GLY A 190 15.02 19.08 10.41
C GLY A 190 13.78 18.18 10.37
N GLY A 191 13.03 18.16 9.26
CA GLY A 191 11.80 17.39 9.08
C GLY A 191 12.05 15.87 9.02
N ARG A 192 10.99 15.09 9.22
CA ARG A 192 11.05 13.62 9.32
C ARG A 192 10.34 12.92 8.17
N LEU A 193 10.99 11.92 7.61
CA LEU A 193 10.46 11.03 6.58
C LEU A 193 10.00 9.71 7.23
N ALA A 194 8.82 9.24 6.84
CA ALA A 194 8.28 7.93 7.17
C ALA A 194 7.70 7.29 5.90
N VAL A 195 8.36 6.25 5.37
CA VAL A 195 7.87 5.49 4.22
C VAL A 195 7.73 4.02 4.59
N ALA A 196 6.70 3.36 4.07
CA ALA A 196 6.54 1.91 4.14
C ALA A 196 6.02 1.39 2.81
N ASP A 197 6.64 0.35 2.25
CA ASP A 197 6.29 -0.14 0.91
C ASP A 197 6.49 -1.65 0.74
N TRP A 198 5.87 -2.19 -0.31
CA TRP A 198 6.18 -3.52 -0.81
C TRP A 198 7.43 -3.47 -1.67
N ASN A 199 8.44 -4.24 -1.27
CA ASN A 199 9.72 -4.29 -1.94
C ASN A 199 9.98 -5.69 -2.49
N GLN A 200 10.60 -5.79 -3.65
CA GLN A 200 11.11 -7.07 -4.15
C GLN A 200 12.50 -7.36 -3.58
N ARG A 201 12.88 -8.63 -3.55
CA ARG A 201 14.24 -9.06 -3.20
C ARG A 201 15.27 -8.31 -4.06
N ASP A 202 16.33 -7.83 -3.43
CA ASP A 202 17.40 -7.15 -4.15
C ASP A 202 18.14 -8.11 -5.07
N ALA A 203 18.52 -7.63 -6.26
CA ALA A 203 19.24 -8.45 -7.23
C ALA A 203 20.59 -8.96 -6.71
N ALA A 204 21.25 -8.21 -5.82
CA ALA A 204 22.51 -8.65 -5.21
C ALA A 204 22.33 -9.77 -4.19
N ASP A 205 21.11 -10.00 -3.70
CA ASP A 205 20.80 -11.05 -2.72
C ASP A 205 20.38 -12.37 -3.40
N GLY A 206 20.35 -12.40 -4.75
CA GLY A 206 20.18 -13.61 -5.54
C GLY A 206 19.30 -13.42 -6.77
N ALA A 207 19.71 -14.04 -7.88
CA ALA A 207 18.95 -14.01 -9.13
C ALA A 207 17.55 -14.62 -8.96
N THR A 208 16.56 -14.03 -9.64
CA THR A 208 15.21 -14.59 -9.69
C THR A 208 15.17 -15.79 -10.63
N THR A 209 14.45 -16.83 -10.26
CA THR A 209 14.14 -17.99 -11.11
C THR A 209 13.08 -17.63 -12.17
N PRO A 210 12.91 -18.42 -13.25
CA PRO A 210 11.82 -18.20 -14.19
C PRO A 210 10.43 -18.17 -13.55
N LEU A 211 10.19 -19.01 -12.53
CA LEU A 211 8.95 -19.01 -11.77
C LEU A 211 8.78 -17.70 -10.99
N GLU A 212 9.80 -17.27 -10.23
CA GLU A 212 9.75 -16.01 -9.48
C GLU A 212 9.53 -14.80 -10.40
N ARG A 213 10.17 -14.76 -11.58
CA ARG A 213 9.92 -13.70 -12.58
C ARG A 213 8.49 -13.71 -13.10
N TRP A 214 7.92 -14.90 -13.30
CA TRP A 214 6.51 -15.01 -13.68
C TRP A 214 5.61 -14.52 -12.55
N VAL A 215 5.90 -14.90 -11.29
CA VAL A 215 5.16 -14.44 -10.11
C VAL A 215 5.19 -12.92 -9.99
N VAL A 216 6.36 -12.30 -9.98
CA VAL A 216 6.50 -10.83 -9.89
C VAL A 216 5.71 -10.14 -10.99
N ARG A 217 5.79 -10.64 -12.24
CA ARG A 217 5.00 -10.09 -13.36
C ARG A 217 3.50 -10.18 -13.12
N GLN A 218 3.01 -11.30 -12.59
CA GLN A 218 1.60 -11.41 -12.24
C GLN A 218 1.21 -10.42 -11.14
N LEU A 219 2.03 -10.27 -10.09
CA LEU A 219 1.78 -9.32 -9.01
C LEU A 219 1.69 -7.88 -9.53
N LEU A 220 2.65 -7.48 -10.37
CA LEU A 220 2.65 -6.17 -11.02
C LEU A 220 1.39 -5.96 -11.87
N ASN A 221 1.05 -6.94 -12.70
CA ASN A 221 -0.11 -6.85 -13.58
C ASN A 221 -1.42 -6.77 -12.81
N GLN A 222 -1.61 -7.56 -11.75
CA GLN A 222 -2.90 -7.62 -11.06
C GLN A 222 -3.23 -6.34 -10.28
N TRP A 223 -2.23 -5.54 -9.91
CA TRP A 223 -2.41 -4.29 -9.17
C TRP A 223 -1.97 -3.04 -9.91
N ALA A 224 -1.74 -3.14 -11.22
CA ALA A 224 -1.29 -2.04 -12.06
C ALA A 224 -0.03 -1.35 -11.51
N HIS A 225 0.91 -2.12 -10.97
CA HIS A 225 2.20 -1.59 -10.53
C HIS A 225 3.19 -1.57 -11.69
N PRO A 226 3.89 -0.45 -11.95
CA PRO A 226 4.95 -0.39 -12.96
C PRO A 226 6.16 -1.24 -12.56
N ALA A 227 6.59 -1.15 -11.30
CA ALA A 227 7.76 -1.86 -10.79
C ALA A 227 7.80 -1.85 -9.25
N PHE A 228 8.37 -2.89 -8.66
CA PHE A 228 8.79 -2.89 -7.25
C PHE A 228 10.26 -2.44 -7.13
N SER A 229 10.56 -1.59 -6.16
CA SER A 229 11.92 -1.35 -5.71
C SER A 229 12.36 -2.44 -4.73
N SER A 230 13.66 -2.63 -4.50
CA SER A 230 14.13 -3.33 -3.30
C SER A 230 14.24 -2.33 -2.14
N ILE A 231 14.37 -2.82 -0.91
CA ILE A 231 14.65 -1.96 0.25
C ILE A 231 15.96 -1.19 0.00
N ARG A 232 16.98 -1.87 -0.53
CA ARG A 232 18.28 -1.27 -0.85
C ARG A 232 18.18 -0.20 -1.94
N SER A 233 17.41 -0.43 -3.00
CA SER A 233 17.31 0.53 -4.11
C SER A 233 16.45 1.74 -3.77
N LEU A 234 15.34 1.58 -3.02
CA LEU A 234 14.56 2.73 -2.57
C LEU A 234 15.33 3.59 -1.57
N ARG A 235 16.08 2.96 -0.64
CA ARG A 235 17.01 3.67 0.24
C ARG A 235 18.02 4.48 -0.57
N ALA A 236 18.65 3.85 -1.57
CA ALA A 236 19.63 4.51 -2.42
C ALA A 236 19.03 5.72 -3.16
N ASN A 237 17.80 5.61 -3.67
CA ASN A 237 17.14 6.73 -4.34
C ASN A 237 16.88 7.91 -3.39
N LEU A 238 16.43 7.63 -2.16
CA LEU A 238 16.22 8.64 -1.13
C LEU A 238 17.54 9.34 -0.75
N GLU A 239 18.63 8.57 -0.57
CA GLU A 239 19.95 9.12 -0.23
C GLU A 239 20.61 9.86 -1.40
N ALA A 240 20.33 9.44 -2.64
CA ALA A 240 20.88 10.07 -3.86
C ALA A 240 20.14 11.35 -4.27
N SER A 241 19.01 11.67 -3.64
CA SER A 241 18.24 12.85 -3.98
C SER A 241 19.06 14.14 -3.83
N PRO A 242 18.97 15.10 -4.77
CA PRO A 242 19.59 16.41 -4.59
C PRO A 242 19.02 17.18 -3.39
N HIS A 243 17.85 16.78 -2.88
CA HIS A 243 17.20 17.38 -1.72
C HIS A 243 17.48 16.63 -0.41
N ALA A 244 18.33 15.59 -0.42
CA ALA A 244 18.64 14.81 0.77
C ALA A 244 19.27 15.67 1.88
N ALA A 245 20.08 16.68 1.54
CA ALA A 245 20.74 17.55 2.52
C ALA A 245 21.45 16.76 3.64
N GLY A 246 22.20 15.72 3.25
CA GLY A 246 22.90 14.83 4.19
C GLY A 246 22.02 13.83 4.95
N LEU A 247 20.75 13.67 4.55
CA LEU A 247 19.84 12.65 5.07
C LEU A 247 20.45 11.27 4.96
N ARG A 248 20.69 10.62 6.10
CA ARG A 248 20.92 9.18 6.16
C ARG A 248 19.59 8.48 6.32
N VAL A 249 19.33 7.46 5.49
CA VAL A 249 18.08 6.72 5.53
C VAL A 249 18.30 5.42 6.28
N GLU A 250 17.55 5.24 7.35
CA GLU A 250 17.50 3.99 8.09
C GLU A 250 16.32 3.16 7.60
N THR A 251 16.52 1.84 7.57
CA THR A 251 15.54 0.89 7.03
C THR A 251 15.36 -0.31 7.94
N ASP A 252 14.18 -0.91 7.91
CA ASP A 252 13.88 -2.18 8.58
C ASP A 252 12.97 -3.03 7.67
N ASP A 253 12.92 -4.34 7.92
CA ASP A 253 12.11 -5.30 7.19
C ASP A 253 10.98 -5.84 8.09
N TRP A 254 9.77 -5.34 7.86
CA TRP A 254 8.58 -5.71 8.61
C TRP A 254 7.79 -6.86 7.99
N THR A 255 8.39 -7.61 7.06
CA THR A 255 7.76 -8.78 6.41
C THR A 255 7.09 -9.69 7.42
N THR A 256 7.78 -10.07 8.50
CA THR A 256 7.22 -10.97 9.52
C THR A 256 5.98 -10.35 10.19
N ALA A 257 6.05 -9.07 10.54
CA ALA A 257 4.97 -8.38 11.23
C ALA A 257 3.75 -8.13 10.35
N THR A 258 3.90 -8.03 9.03
CA THR A 258 2.80 -7.74 8.10
C THR A 258 2.24 -8.97 7.38
N LEU A 259 2.99 -10.08 7.34
CA LEU A 259 2.64 -11.31 6.62
C LEU A 259 1.21 -11.84 6.89
N PRO A 260 0.65 -11.83 8.11
CA PRO A 260 -0.70 -12.32 8.34
C PRO A 260 -1.78 -11.58 7.53
N SER A 261 -1.53 -10.33 7.16
CA SER A 261 -2.44 -9.47 6.40
C SER A 261 -2.97 -10.12 5.12
N TRP A 262 -2.16 -10.92 4.43
CA TRP A 262 -2.56 -11.55 3.17
C TRP A 262 -3.70 -12.54 3.36
N LEU A 263 -3.59 -13.40 4.36
CA LEU A 263 -4.62 -14.39 4.66
C LEU A 263 -5.82 -13.75 5.38
N ASP A 264 -5.57 -12.76 6.24
CA ASP A 264 -6.65 -12.04 6.92
C ASP A 264 -7.51 -11.21 5.95
N SER A 265 -6.91 -10.67 4.88
CA SER A 265 -7.65 -10.00 3.79
C SER A 265 -8.68 -10.93 3.12
N ILE A 266 -8.33 -12.21 2.95
CA ILE A 266 -9.24 -13.23 2.40
C ILE A 266 -10.31 -13.56 3.45
N ALA A 267 -9.88 -13.76 4.71
CA ALA A 267 -10.77 -14.14 5.79
C ALA A 267 -11.83 -13.07 6.10
N GLU A 268 -11.57 -11.78 5.84
CA GLU A 268 -12.59 -10.73 6.00
C GLU A 268 -13.85 -10.97 5.15
N GLY A 269 -13.71 -11.50 3.94
CA GLY A 269 -14.87 -11.86 3.11
C GLY A 269 -15.76 -12.93 3.77
N VAL A 270 -15.17 -13.81 4.57
CA VAL A 270 -15.88 -14.84 5.35
C VAL A 270 -16.42 -14.27 6.67
N ARG A 271 -15.66 -13.40 7.35
CA ARG A 271 -16.07 -12.78 8.63
C ARG A 271 -17.18 -11.75 8.45
N ARG A 272 -17.24 -11.10 7.28
CA ARG A 272 -18.19 -10.04 6.95
C ARG A 272 -18.97 -10.38 5.69
N PRO A 273 -19.75 -11.48 5.67
CA PRO A 273 -20.43 -11.92 4.45
C PRO A 273 -21.44 -10.88 3.94
N GLY A 274 -22.11 -10.16 4.85
CA GLY A 274 -23.02 -9.07 4.49
C GLY A 274 -22.35 -7.89 3.77
N ALA A 275 -21.05 -7.65 4.03
CA ALA A 275 -20.28 -6.59 3.39
C ALA A 275 -19.98 -6.88 1.91
N VAL A 276 -19.94 -8.17 1.53
CA VAL A 276 -19.72 -8.61 0.14
C VAL A 276 -21.05 -8.89 -0.56
N LEU A 277 -21.98 -9.60 0.10
CA LEU A 277 -23.27 -9.97 -0.46
C LEU A 277 -24.18 -8.74 -0.66
N GLY A 278 -24.08 -7.74 0.21
CA GLY A 278 -24.86 -6.49 0.12
C GLY A 278 -24.50 -5.61 -1.09
N LEU A 279 -23.33 -5.82 -1.70
CA LEU A 279 -22.88 -5.12 -2.92
C LEU A 279 -23.30 -5.84 -4.22
N GLY A 280 -23.97 -6.99 -4.10
CA GLY A 280 -24.47 -7.76 -5.22
C GLY A 280 -23.46 -8.76 -5.81
N PRO A 281 -23.91 -9.59 -6.78
CA PRO A 281 -23.14 -10.74 -7.28
C PRO A 281 -21.84 -10.36 -8.02
N ALA A 282 -21.77 -9.15 -8.59
CA ALA A 282 -20.56 -8.65 -9.25
C ALA A 282 -19.40 -8.45 -8.25
N ALA A 283 -19.69 -7.87 -7.07
CA ALA A 283 -18.71 -7.64 -6.01
C ALA A 283 -18.20 -8.94 -5.39
N VAL A 284 -19.08 -9.95 -5.21
CA VAL A 284 -18.68 -11.29 -4.78
C VAL A 284 -17.69 -11.90 -5.78
N LEU A 285 -18.02 -11.84 -7.07
CA LEU A 285 -17.16 -12.37 -8.12
C LEU A 285 -15.82 -11.62 -8.20
N GLN A 286 -15.81 -10.31 -7.96
CA GLN A 286 -14.59 -9.49 -7.89
C GLN A 286 -13.73 -9.86 -6.67
N GLY A 287 -14.31 -9.99 -5.48
CA GLY A 287 -13.58 -10.40 -4.27
C GLY A 287 -12.94 -11.78 -4.41
N VAL A 288 -13.69 -12.76 -4.92
CA VAL A 288 -13.16 -14.11 -5.20
C VAL A 288 -12.01 -14.08 -6.22
N ARG A 289 -12.03 -13.15 -7.17
CA ARG A 289 -10.98 -12.99 -8.19
C ARG A 289 -9.67 -12.43 -7.64
N GLU A 290 -9.67 -11.74 -6.50
CA GLU A 290 -8.44 -11.23 -5.88
C GLU A 290 -7.72 -12.30 -5.03
N ILE A 291 -8.42 -13.37 -4.61
CA ILE A 291 -7.86 -14.43 -3.76
C ILE A 291 -6.57 -15.04 -4.35
N PRO A 292 -6.49 -15.40 -5.65
CA PRO A 292 -5.25 -15.94 -6.20
C PRO A 292 -4.07 -14.96 -6.09
N THR A 293 -4.30 -13.66 -6.29
CA THR A 293 -3.26 -12.62 -6.14
C THR A 293 -2.79 -12.52 -4.69
N LEU A 294 -3.72 -12.51 -3.72
CA LEU A 294 -3.40 -12.46 -2.29
C LEU A 294 -2.61 -13.70 -1.82
N LEU A 295 -2.99 -14.90 -2.28
CA LEU A 295 -2.25 -16.12 -1.99
C LEU A 295 -0.86 -16.11 -2.64
N LEU A 296 -0.73 -15.53 -3.83
CA LEU A 296 0.56 -15.40 -4.50
C LEU A 296 1.49 -14.43 -3.77
N MET A 297 0.95 -13.38 -3.16
CA MET A 297 1.70 -12.46 -2.30
C MET A 297 2.14 -13.11 -1.00
N ASP A 298 1.25 -13.83 -0.32
CA ASP A 298 1.64 -14.61 0.87
C ASP A 298 2.80 -15.56 0.54
N TRP A 299 2.71 -16.28 -0.59
CA TRP A 299 3.79 -17.14 -1.07
C TRP A 299 5.08 -16.36 -1.35
N ALA A 300 4.99 -15.22 -2.05
CA ALA A 300 6.16 -14.42 -2.41
C ALA A 300 6.87 -13.85 -1.18
N PHE A 301 6.12 -13.40 -0.16
CA PHE A 301 6.67 -12.91 1.10
C PHE A 301 7.32 -14.04 1.91
N ARG A 302 6.66 -15.20 2.04
CA ARG A 302 7.21 -16.37 2.76
C ARG A 302 8.49 -16.91 2.12
N ARG A 303 8.67 -16.74 0.82
CA ARG A 303 9.85 -17.18 0.08
C ARG A 303 10.97 -16.13 0.02
N GLY A 304 10.77 -14.96 0.62
CA GLY A 304 11.69 -13.83 0.54
C GLY A 304 11.88 -13.33 -0.89
N LEU A 305 10.88 -13.49 -1.76
CA LEU A 305 10.83 -12.86 -3.08
C LEU A 305 10.33 -11.41 -2.97
N MET A 306 9.40 -11.18 -2.04
CA MET A 306 8.89 -9.86 -1.68
C MET A 306 9.10 -9.63 -0.18
N GLN A 307 9.17 -8.36 0.21
CA GLN A 307 9.45 -7.87 1.55
C GLN A 307 8.56 -6.66 1.85
N PHE A 308 8.42 -6.32 3.13
CA PHE A 308 7.79 -5.07 3.57
C PHE A 308 8.84 -4.14 4.17
N GLY A 309 9.37 -3.22 3.37
CA GLY A 309 10.36 -2.26 3.84
C GLY A 309 9.71 -1.08 4.54
N VAL A 310 10.33 -0.65 5.64
CA VAL A 310 10.08 0.68 6.22
C VAL A 310 11.34 1.52 6.16
N PHE A 311 11.17 2.82 5.97
CA PHE A 311 12.24 3.80 5.75
C PHE A 311 11.99 5.02 6.60
N ARG A 312 13.01 5.48 7.32
CA ARG A 312 12.98 6.72 8.08
C ARG A 312 14.20 7.55 7.80
N GLY A 313 14.06 8.85 7.99
CA GLY A 313 15.19 9.75 7.99
C GLY A 313 14.81 11.11 8.55
N ARG A 314 15.82 11.88 8.96
CA ARG A 314 15.68 13.27 9.37
C ARG A 314 16.51 14.17 8.48
N LYS A 315 15.88 15.10 7.77
CA LYS A 315 16.56 16.00 6.85
C LYS A 315 17.47 16.96 7.62
N GLY A 316 18.64 17.28 7.07
CA GLY A 316 19.55 18.27 7.64
C GLY A 316 18.85 19.60 7.90
N GLY A 317 19.34 20.34 8.92
CA GLY A 317 18.90 21.69 9.24
C GLY A 317 19.48 22.73 8.30
#